data_AF-A0A246Q7B4-F1
#
_entry.id   AF-A0A246Q7B4-F1
#
_cell.length_a   1.000
_cell.length_b   1.000
_cell.length_c   1.000
_cell.angle_alpha   90.00
_cell.angle_beta   90.00
_cell.angle_gamma   90.00
#
_symmetry.space_group_name_H-M   'P 1'
#
loop_
_entity.id
_entity.type
_entity.pdbx_description
1 polymer ?
#
loop_
_entity_poly.entity_id
_entity_poly.type
_entity_poly.pdbx_seq_one_letter_code
_entity_poly.pdbx_strand_id
1 'polypeptide(L)'
;MTFFSLPRLRWLATLCLLSSTLGASAAPAAPARGKPAKAAPAPAPVPVLRIGEINTYKKQPDFSLPYRQGWELALAQINADGGLLGQKVEILSRDDQGVVDDAVKAAQALVTQDKVTALFGGYSSEVGLGLAHYAVENKVFYLAVAPLTQRLTWQEGNAYTWRLRPAAWMQAAAVAPKALGQRKPRWALVYRDDESDRATADAFKSLMKTFQKVEFVYDKPQAKDKFDAEALVTAIAQTKPDAIFNMLTGEALRLFVGAGNAQQLFEQRPVVSLFTGDPENLQALGGLAPADWIVTGYPRDAVDTPANRDFVKAYIDKYGSPPQTASVLGYSALMSLAAGIKRAGSADAEKLTAAFAKLAVATPFGDIEYRAIDHQSTLGTWLGYTSRVDGVDGMDRYVYLGGARLQPLDEHIRRLRPDTGERWPRDTVEAASAAAAGATAASTTAAPTGINPSAGAASLPAPGNHLAPRRRLDTNNGTDGDHGEESDPPVTTPGDGSPASTAGSAATPIMKVAPAILVPPAGMNRTHAPQALPAWPGGLTDERSPLLPPVR
;
A
#
# COMPACT_ATOMS: atom_id res chain seq x y z
N MET A 1 -34.51 50.80 3.32
CA MET A 1 -34.27 51.39 4.66
C MET A 1 -32.77 51.43 4.92
N THR A 2 -32.32 52.18 5.93
CA THR A 2 -30.95 52.73 6.04
C THR A 2 -29.94 51.87 6.82
N PHE A 3 -28.66 52.27 6.70
CA PHE A 3 -27.44 51.62 7.22
C PHE A 3 -27.13 51.94 8.71
N PHE A 4 -26.00 51.37 9.17
CA PHE A 4 -25.27 51.52 10.45
C PHE A 4 -25.75 50.59 11.59
N SER A 5 -24.94 49.70 12.20
CA SER A 5 -23.49 49.64 12.54
C SER A 5 -23.17 50.16 13.94
N LEU A 6 -22.59 49.29 14.79
CA LEU A 6 -22.08 49.58 16.14
C LEU A 6 -20.80 48.75 16.43
N PRO A 7 -19.71 49.35 16.93
CA PRO A 7 -18.41 48.68 17.08
C PRO A 7 -18.07 48.22 18.51
N ARG A 8 -16.94 47.52 18.63
CA ARG A 8 -16.27 47.11 19.87
C ARG A 8 -15.79 48.33 20.71
N LEU A 9 -15.66 48.15 22.02
CA LEU A 9 -14.88 49.06 22.88
C LEU A 9 -13.82 48.30 23.71
N ARG A 10 -12.74 49.01 24.06
CA ARG A 10 -11.57 48.55 24.83
C ARG A 10 -10.95 49.77 25.54
N TRP A 11 -9.81 49.58 26.23
CA TRP A 11 -9.06 50.57 27.05
C TRP A 11 -9.72 50.88 28.41
N LEU A 12 -9.05 51.07 29.57
CA LEU A 12 -7.67 51.31 30.07
C LEU A 12 -7.35 52.74 30.56
N ALA A 13 -7.08 52.80 31.88
CA ALA A 13 -5.98 53.49 32.58
C ALA A 13 -6.15 54.92 33.19
N THR A 14 -5.77 55.02 34.48
CA THR A 14 -5.17 56.18 35.22
C THR A 14 -6.00 57.48 35.39
N LEU A 15 -5.84 58.35 36.40
CA LEU A 15 -4.72 58.60 37.35
C LEU A 15 -5.21 59.15 38.74
N CYS A 16 -4.27 59.53 39.62
CA CYS A 16 -4.37 59.81 41.08
C CYS A 16 -5.00 61.17 41.54
N LEU A 17 -4.87 61.44 42.87
CA LEU A 17 -5.10 62.66 43.71
C LEU A 17 -6.37 62.64 44.61
N LEU A 18 -6.36 63.09 45.89
CA LEU A 18 -5.27 63.35 46.87
C LEU A 18 -5.79 63.40 48.36
N SER A 19 -4.96 62.93 49.31
CA SER A 19 -4.83 63.29 50.77
C SER A 19 -6.00 63.78 51.66
N SER A 20 -6.20 63.13 52.83
CA SER A 20 -6.18 63.67 54.23
C SER A 20 -6.86 62.69 55.23
N THR A 21 -6.16 61.90 56.06
CA THR A 21 -5.48 62.18 57.36
C THR A 21 -6.38 62.38 58.61
N LEU A 22 -6.62 61.29 59.36
CA LEU A 22 -6.63 61.14 60.86
C LEU A 22 -7.08 59.69 61.18
N GLY A 23 -6.66 59.00 62.25
CA GLY A 23 -5.62 59.32 63.25
C GLY A 23 -5.81 58.54 64.56
N ALA A 24 -5.38 57.26 64.64
CA ALA A 24 -5.36 56.47 65.88
C ALA A 24 -4.21 55.46 65.87
N SER A 25 -3.58 55.21 67.02
CA SER A 25 -2.33 54.42 67.12
C SER A 25 -2.54 53.04 67.74
N ALA A 26 -1.99 52.01 67.08
CA ALA A 26 -1.76 50.69 67.65
C ALA A 26 -0.42 50.16 67.11
N ALA A 27 0.40 49.54 67.96
CA ALA A 27 1.77 49.18 67.59
C ALA A 27 1.82 48.01 66.58
N PRO A 28 2.63 48.12 65.50
CA PRO A 28 2.77 47.02 64.53
C PRO A 28 3.64 45.90 65.11
N ALA A 29 3.06 44.70 65.23
CA ALA A 29 3.86 43.49 65.42
C ALA A 29 4.73 43.27 64.18
N ALA A 30 6.04 43.07 64.36
CA ALA A 30 6.96 42.93 63.25
C ALA A 30 6.67 41.66 62.43
N PRO A 31 6.42 41.75 61.11
CA PRO A 31 6.22 40.57 60.29
C PRO A 31 7.55 39.80 60.20
N ALA A 32 7.56 38.58 60.74
CA ALA A 32 8.73 37.70 60.64
C ALA A 32 9.07 37.49 59.16
N ARG A 33 10.32 37.76 58.78
CA ARG A 33 10.82 37.53 57.41
C ARG A 33 10.82 36.02 57.11
N GLY A 34 9.72 35.53 56.55
CA GLY A 34 9.66 34.20 55.96
C GLY A 34 10.79 34.06 54.94
N LYS A 35 11.57 32.97 55.04
CA LYS A 35 12.60 32.68 54.04
C LYS A 35 11.95 32.58 52.66
N PRO A 36 12.54 33.15 51.60
CA PRO A 36 11.97 33.03 50.26
C PRO A 36 11.82 31.54 49.93
N ALA A 37 10.61 31.13 49.56
CA ALA A 37 10.35 29.75 49.15
C ALA A 37 11.25 29.43 47.95
N LYS A 38 12.12 28.43 48.10
CA LYS A 38 13.01 28.00 47.01
C LYS A 38 12.13 27.52 45.86
N ALA A 39 12.10 28.29 44.77
CA ALA A 39 11.31 27.95 43.60
C ALA A 39 11.62 26.51 43.17
N ALA A 40 10.58 25.72 42.93
CA ALA A 40 10.76 24.37 42.42
C ALA A 40 11.55 24.47 41.09
N PRO A 41 12.55 23.61 40.87
CA PRO A 41 13.25 23.61 39.60
C PRO A 41 12.24 23.38 38.48
N ALA A 42 12.30 24.19 37.42
CA ALA A 42 11.48 23.97 36.25
C ALA A 42 11.70 22.52 35.76
N PRO A 43 10.64 21.79 35.36
CA PRO A 43 10.79 20.42 34.89
C PRO A 43 11.80 20.41 33.74
N ALA A 44 12.78 19.50 33.81
CA ALA A 44 13.79 19.37 32.78
C ALA A 44 13.10 19.17 31.42
N PRO A 45 13.60 19.79 30.32
CA PRO A 45 13.01 19.62 29.00
C PRO A 45 12.86 18.13 28.69
N VAL A 46 11.63 17.68 28.44
CA VAL A 46 11.35 16.28 28.08
C VAL A 46 12.18 15.97 26.83
N PRO A 47 13.04 14.93 26.85
CA PRO A 47 13.83 14.57 25.68
C PRO A 47 12.92 14.31 24.48
N VAL A 48 13.32 14.84 23.32
CA VAL A 48 12.56 14.74 22.07
C VAL A 48 13.37 13.95 21.06
N LEU A 49 12.83 12.81 20.64
CA LEU A 49 13.38 12.00 19.56
C LEU A 49 12.85 12.54 18.23
N ARG A 50 13.74 13.09 17.42
CA ARG A 50 13.41 13.71 16.13
C ARG A 50 13.62 12.76 14.97
N ILE A 51 12.64 12.69 14.07
CA ILE A 51 12.73 11.97 12.80
C ILE A 51 12.45 12.96 11.67
N GLY A 52 13.27 12.93 10.62
CA GLY A 52 13.10 13.77 9.44
C GLY A 52 12.18 13.12 8.42
N GLU A 53 11.31 13.90 7.82
CA GLU A 53 10.38 13.44 6.79
C GLU A 53 10.50 14.36 5.57
N ILE A 54 10.56 13.79 4.36
CA ILE A 54 10.76 14.54 3.12
C ILE A 54 9.75 14.04 2.09
N ASN A 55 8.95 14.92 1.51
CA ASN A 55 7.97 14.53 0.49
C ASN A 55 7.64 15.63 -0.52
N THR A 56 6.93 15.25 -1.58
CA THR A 56 6.56 16.13 -2.70
C THR A 56 5.23 16.86 -2.44
N TYR A 57 5.11 17.53 -1.29
CA TYR A 57 3.87 18.15 -0.81
C TYR A 57 3.26 19.17 -1.77
N LYS A 58 4.06 20.08 -2.34
CA LYS A 58 3.53 21.14 -3.22
C LYS A 58 3.24 20.68 -4.66
N LYS A 59 3.82 19.56 -5.12
CA LYS A 59 3.70 19.09 -6.51
C LYS A 59 2.92 17.78 -6.66
N GLN A 60 2.59 17.11 -5.56
CA GLN A 60 1.76 15.90 -5.49
C GLN A 60 0.88 15.93 -4.21
N PRO A 61 0.03 16.96 -4.00
CA PRO A 61 -0.79 17.10 -2.80
C PRO A 61 -1.72 15.89 -2.60
N ASP A 62 -2.29 15.36 -3.68
CA ASP A 62 -3.27 14.28 -3.68
C ASP A 62 -2.74 12.99 -3.03
N PHE A 63 -1.44 12.68 -3.20
CA PHE A 63 -0.79 11.59 -2.48
C PHE A 63 -0.28 12.04 -1.10
N SER A 64 0.43 13.16 -1.05
CA SER A 64 1.24 13.53 0.11
C SER A 64 0.43 14.01 1.31
N LEU A 65 -0.74 14.63 1.11
CA LEU A 65 -1.60 15.10 2.20
C LEU A 65 -2.27 13.93 2.96
N PRO A 66 -2.93 12.94 2.31
CA PRO A 66 -3.39 11.73 3.01
C PRO A 66 -2.24 10.93 3.61
N TYR A 67 -1.09 10.83 2.94
CA TYR A 67 0.12 10.22 3.51
C TYR A 67 0.57 10.90 4.81
N ARG A 68 0.54 12.24 4.88
CA ARG A 68 0.81 12.99 6.11
C ARG A 68 -0.22 12.71 7.19
N GLN A 69 -1.51 12.73 6.87
CA GLN A 69 -2.57 12.35 7.80
C GLN A 69 -2.36 10.93 8.36
N GLY A 70 -1.84 10.02 7.53
CA GLY A 70 -1.40 8.68 7.92
C GLY A 70 -0.29 8.68 8.98
N TRP A 71 0.85 9.32 8.73
CA TRP A 71 1.95 9.34 9.71
C TRP A 71 1.62 10.21 10.94
N GLU A 72 0.80 11.25 10.81
CA GLU A 72 0.29 12.04 11.94
C GLU A 72 -0.65 11.23 12.85
N LEU A 73 -1.40 10.27 12.31
CA LEU A 73 -2.23 9.36 13.12
C LEU A 73 -1.35 8.40 13.93
N ALA A 74 -0.37 7.76 13.28
CA ALA A 74 0.62 6.92 13.96
C ALA A 74 1.41 7.71 15.02
N LEU A 75 1.82 8.95 14.71
CA LEU A 75 2.56 9.83 15.63
C LEU A 75 1.75 10.17 16.90
N ALA A 76 0.44 10.37 16.74
CA ALA A 76 -0.45 10.65 17.87
C ALA A 76 -0.57 9.42 18.79
N GLN A 77 -0.73 8.22 18.22
CA GLN A 77 -0.79 6.97 18.97
C GLN A 77 0.54 6.65 19.66
N ILE A 78 1.65 6.68 18.93
CA ILE A 78 3.00 6.44 19.48
C ILE A 78 3.30 7.36 20.67
N ASN A 79 2.90 8.64 20.61
CA ASN A 79 3.09 9.58 21.71
C ASN A 79 2.07 9.41 22.86
N ALA A 80 0.86 8.90 22.59
CA ALA A 80 -0.08 8.50 23.64
C ALA A 80 0.42 7.28 24.42
N ASP A 81 1.05 6.33 23.73
CA ASP A 81 1.70 5.13 24.28
C ASP A 81 3.03 5.43 25.03
N GLY A 82 3.32 6.69 25.35
CA GLY A 82 4.53 7.12 26.07
C GLY A 82 5.77 7.36 25.19
N GLY A 83 5.64 7.31 23.86
CA GLY A 83 6.69 7.68 22.91
C GLY A 83 7.67 6.55 22.59
N LEU A 84 8.93 6.91 22.35
CA LEU A 84 10.02 5.98 21.99
C LEU A 84 11.25 6.24 22.88
N LEU A 85 11.82 5.17 23.45
CA LEU A 85 12.99 5.24 24.34
C LEU A 85 12.80 6.19 25.55
N GLY A 86 11.55 6.36 26.02
CA GLY A 86 11.19 7.31 27.08
C GLY A 86 11.15 8.78 26.62
N GLN A 87 11.17 9.03 25.31
CA GLN A 87 11.21 10.35 24.69
C GLN A 87 9.94 10.60 23.88
N LYS A 88 9.48 11.86 23.84
CA LYS A 88 8.41 12.26 22.92
C LYS A 88 8.95 12.24 21.49
N VAL A 89 8.18 11.72 20.54
CA VAL A 89 8.55 11.73 19.12
C VAL A 89 8.08 13.03 18.45
N GLU A 90 8.98 13.65 17.68
CA GLU A 90 8.74 14.83 16.84
C GLU A 90 9.11 14.49 15.38
N ILE A 91 8.21 14.80 14.44
CA ILE A 91 8.45 14.60 13.00
C ILE A 91 8.70 15.98 12.36
N LEU A 92 9.88 16.14 11.76
CA LEU A 92 10.27 17.37 11.08
C LEU A 92 10.15 17.16 9.57
N SER A 93 8.98 17.51 9.04
CA SER A 93 8.65 17.39 7.62
C SER A 93 9.26 18.52 6.78
N ARG A 94 9.67 18.21 5.55
CA ARG A 94 10.21 19.12 4.53
C ARG A 94 9.57 18.79 3.17
N ASP A 95 9.54 19.78 2.28
CA ASP A 95 8.95 19.66 0.94
C ASP A 95 10.04 19.73 -0.15
N ASP A 96 10.17 18.65 -0.92
CA ASP A 96 11.27 18.45 -1.90
C ASP A 96 11.06 19.15 -3.25
N GLN A 97 9.93 19.84 -3.47
CA GLN A 97 9.52 20.41 -4.77
C GLN A 97 9.43 19.40 -5.94
N GLY A 98 9.61 18.10 -5.70
CA GLY A 98 9.85 17.08 -6.73
C GLY A 98 11.26 17.11 -7.34
N VAL A 99 12.24 17.70 -6.64
CA VAL A 99 13.60 17.97 -7.15
C VAL A 99 14.64 17.30 -6.25
N VAL A 100 15.58 16.56 -6.86
CA VAL A 100 16.61 15.77 -6.16
C VAL A 100 17.50 16.65 -5.28
N ASP A 101 18.05 17.74 -5.84
CA ASP A 101 18.90 18.69 -5.12
C ASP A 101 18.22 19.28 -3.88
N ASP A 102 16.93 19.58 -3.96
CA ASP A 102 16.18 20.19 -2.85
C ASP A 102 15.82 19.16 -1.78
N ALA A 103 15.57 17.90 -2.18
CA ALA A 103 15.46 16.77 -1.25
C ALA A 103 16.78 16.54 -0.47
N VAL A 104 17.93 16.57 -1.16
CA VAL A 104 19.25 16.39 -0.53
C VAL A 104 19.60 17.56 0.39
N LYS A 105 19.33 18.81 -0.01
CA LYS A 105 19.45 19.99 0.88
C LYS A 105 18.55 19.87 2.11
N ALA A 106 17.31 19.40 1.94
CA ALA A 106 16.39 19.17 3.05
C ALA A 106 16.89 18.10 4.02
N ALA A 107 17.40 16.97 3.50
CA ALA A 107 18.02 15.91 4.29
C ALA A 107 19.25 16.43 5.06
N GLN A 108 20.12 17.19 4.38
CA GLN A 108 21.30 17.81 5.00
C GLN A 108 20.90 18.77 6.13
N ALA A 109 19.87 19.61 5.95
CA ALA A 109 19.39 20.50 7.00
C ALA A 109 18.83 19.71 8.20
N LEU A 110 17.98 18.71 7.96
CA LEU A 110 17.40 17.87 9.00
C LEU A 110 18.46 17.14 9.84
N VAL A 111 19.48 16.59 9.20
CA VAL A 111 20.55 15.83 9.87
C VAL A 111 21.56 16.77 10.55
N THR A 112 22.04 17.80 9.85
CA THR A 112 23.14 18.66 10.35
C THR A 112 22.66 19.74 11.31
N GLN A 113 21.45 20.29 11.14
CA GLN A 113 20.92 21.40 11.95
C GLN A 113 19.88 20.90 12.96
N ASP A 114 18.80 20.26 12.49
CA ASP A 114 17.69 19.84 13.35
C ASP A 114 18.02 18.63 14.25
N LYS A 115 19.06 17.87 13.89
CA LYS A 115 19.54 16.65 14.55
C LYS A 115 18.52 15.50 14.55
N VAL A 116 17.91 15.22 13.39
CA VAL A 116 17.08 14.02 13.24
C VAL A 116 17.92 12.74 13.30
N THR A 117 17.33 11.69 13.86
CA THR A 117 17.99 10.39 14.09
C THR A 117 17.85 9.41 12.92
N ALA A 118 16.86 9.66 12.06
CA ALA A 118 16.53 8.88 10.87
C ALA A 118 15.72 9.74 9.89
N LEU A 119 15.66 9.31 8.63
CA LEU A 119 14.87 9.90 7.54
C LEU A 119 13.80 8.92 7.05
N PHE A 120 12.65 9.44 6.58
CA PHE A 120 11.69 8.65 5.81
C PHE A 120 10.91 9.48 4.79
N GLY A 121 10.21 8.78 3.89
CA GLY A 121 9.36 9.37 2.87
C GLY A 121 9.92 9.21 1.46
N GLY A 122 9.95 10.31 0.71
CA GLY A 122 10.15 10.35 -0.73
C GLY A 122 8.88 9.98 -1.50
N TYR A 123 8.79 10.47 -2.74
CA TYR A 123 7.70 10.14 -3.69
C TYR A 123 8.23 9.58 -5.01
N SER A 124 8.97 10.39 -5.79
CA SER A 124 9.52 9.94 -7.07
C SER A 124 10.74 9.05 -6.86
N SER A 125 11.01 8.18 -7.84
CA SER A 125 12.16 7.28 -7.76
C SER A 125 13.49 8.02 -7.86
N GLU A 126 13.54 9.13 -8.61
CA GLU A 126 14.70 10.02 -8.74
C GLU A 126 15.05 10.68 -7.39
N VAL A 127 14.04 11.23 -6.68
CA VAL A 127 14.23 11.80 -5.34
C VAL A 127 14.61 10.70 -4.33
N GLY A 128 13.95 9.54 -4.39
CA GLY A 128 14.28 8.40 -3.53
C GLY A 128 15.73 7.95 -3.67
N LEU A 129 16.26 7.88 -4.90
CA LEU A 129 17.66 7.52 -5.14
C LEU A 129 18.64 8.57 -4.59
N GLY A 130 18.39 9.86 -4.81
CA GLY A 130 19.24 10.91 -4.22
C GLY A 130 19.23 10.93 -2.69
N LEU A 131 18.07 10.66 -2.06
CA LEU A 131 17.98 10.47 -0.61
C LEU A 131 18.72 9.21 -0.14
N ALA A 132 18.70 8.13 -0.92
CA ALA A 132 19.45 6.90 -0.62
C ALA A 132 20.98 7.08 -0.75
N HIS A 133 21.44 7.87 -1.73
CA HIS A 133 22.85 8.24 -1.87
C HIS A 133 23.30 9.10 -0.67
N TYR A 134 22.54 10.14 -0.33
CA TYR A 134 22.81 10.96 0.84
C TYR A 134 22.84 10.12 2.14
N ALA A 135 21.89 9.19 2.30
CA ALA A 135 21.78 8.29 3.44
C ALA A 135 23.02 7.41 3.62
N VAL A 136 23.56 6.80 2.55
CA VAL A 136 24.77 5.96 2.64
C VAL A 136 26.05 6.77 2.85
N GLU A 137 26.19 7.92 2.19
CA GLU A 137 27.34 8.82 2.38
C GLU A 137 27.45 9.36 3.82
N ASN A 138 26.30 9.67 4.44
CA ASN A 138 26.23 10.32 5.74
C ASN A 138 25.93 9.34 6.90
N LYS A 139 25.78 8.03 6.61
CA LYS A 139 25.41 6.96 7.56
C LYS A 139 24.11 7.24 8.32
N VAL A 140 23.08 7.72 7.62
CA VAL A 140 21.77 8.07 8.18
C VAL A 140 20.74 7.05 7.71
N PHE A 141 20.06 6.38 8.64
CA PHE A 141 18.99 5.43 8.30
C PHE A 141 17.87 6.12 7.49
N TYR A 142 17.48 5.54 6.35
CA TYR A 142 16.44 6.04 5.47
C TYR A 142 15.40 4.96 5.12
N LEU A 143 14.13 5.22 5.47
CA LEU A 143 12.99 4.43 5.01
C LEU A 143 12.30 5.10 3.82
N ALA A 144 12.61 4.62 2.61
CA ALA A 144 11.92 4.98 1.38
C ALA A 144 10.47 4.45 1.40
N VAL A 145 9.49 5.33 1.20
CA VAL A 145 8.06 4.96 1.29
C VAL A 145 7.44 4.68 -0.08
N ALA A 146 7.25 5.71 -0.90
CA ALA A 146 6.60 5.59 -2.21
C ALA A 146 7.52 5.37 -3.44
N PRO A 147 8.84 5.72 -3.45
CA PRO A 147 9.74 5.47 -4.59
C PRO A 147 9.71 4.01 -5.05
N LEU A 148 9.32 3.74 -6.30
CA LEU A 148 9.05 2.39 -6.78
C LEU A 148 10.28 1.65 -7.35
N THR A 149 11.28 2.35 -7.88
CA THR A 149 12.37 1.70 -8.64
C THR A 149 13.07 0.61 -7.83
N GLN A 150 13.26 -0.57 -8.44
CA GLN A 150 13.97 -1.68 -7.81
C GLN A 150 15.43 -1.34 -7.46
N ARG A 151 16.03 -0.35 -8.13
CA ARG A 151 17.42 0.09 -7.90
C ARG A 151 17.72 0.38 -6.43
N LEU A 152 16.79 1.04 -5.73
CA LEU A 152 16.88 1.35 -4.29
C LEU A 152 17.16 0.15 -3.37
N THR A 153 16.81 -1.06 -3.80
CA THR A 153 16.99 -2.30 -3.04
C THR A 153 17.92 -3.29 -3.73
N TRP A 154 18.11 -3.15 -5.04
CA TRP A 154 18.93 -4.02 -5.87
C TRP A 154 20.18 -3.25 -6.34
N GLN A 155 20.20 -2.69 -7.57
CA GLN A 155 21.42 -2.15 -8.20
C GLN A 155 22.15 -1.05 -7.40
N GLU A 156 21.43 -0.30 -6.58
CA GLU A 156 21.93 0.78 -5.71
C GLU A 156 21.53 0.54 -4.23
N GLY A 157 21.20 -0.73 -3.92
CA GLY A 157 20.91 -1.18 -2.56
C GLY A 157 22.12 -1.01 -1.65
N ASN A 158 21.88 -0.41 -0.48
CA ASN A 158 22.92 -0.01 0.47
C ASN A 158 22.48 -0.27 1.91
N ALA A 159 23.41 -0.16 2.87
CA ALA A 159 23.19 -0.55 4.26
C ALA A 159 22.14 0.30 5.02
N TYR A 160 21.98 1.57 4.65
CA TYR A 160 21.13 2.51 5.39
C TYR A 160 19.75 2.72 4.76
N THR A 161 19.54 2.25 3.52
CA THR A 161 18.28 2.40 2.78
C THR A 161 17.42 1.13 2.89
N TRP A 162 16.17 1.31 3.31
CA TRP A 162 15.11 0.29 3.36
C TRP A 162 13.88 0.81 2.63
N ARG A 163 13.05 -0.06 2.03
CA ARG A 163 11.83 0.35 1.28
C ARG A 163 10.57 -0.34 1.79
N LEU A 164 9.51 0.45 1.97
CA LEU A 164 8.17 -0.02 2.36
C LEU A 164 7.35 -0.52 1.15
N ARG A 165 6.91 0.36 0.24
CA ARG A 165 5.94 0.02 -0.83
C ARG A 165 6.51 -1.07 -1.77
N PRO A 166 5.68 -2.00 -2.29
CA PRO A 166 6.12 -2.96 -3.30
C PRO A 166 6.75 -2.26 -4.51
N ALA A 167 7.95 -2.72 -4.87
CA ALA A 167 8.75 -2.20 -5.97
C ALA A 167 8.04 -2.27 -7.32
N ALA A 168 8.52 -1.48 -8.30
CA ALA A 168 8.15 -1.53 -9.71
C ALA A 168 8.05 -2.98 -10.27
N TRP A 169 9.06 -3.82 -10.01
CA TRP A 169 9.00 -5.25 -10.34
C TRP A 169 7.81 -5.98 -9.67
N MET A 170 7.57 -5.73 -8.39
CA MET A 170 6.50 -6.38 -7.63
C MET A 170 5.11 -5.95 -8.13
N GLN A 171 4.94 -4.68 -8.53
CA GLN A 171 3.72 -4.18 -9.16
C GLN A 171 3.45 -4.89 -10.50
N ALA A 172 4.48 -5.00 -11.35
CA ALA A 172 4.38 -5.74 -12.61
C ALA A 172 4.11 -7.24 -12.38
N ALA A 173 4.77 -7.86 -11.39
CA ALA A 173 4.58 -9.27 -11.03
C ALA A 173 3.18 -9.57 -10.48
N ALA A 174 2.52 -8.61 -9.83
CA ALA A 174 1.15 -8.76 -9.34
C ALA A 174 0.14 -8.97 -10.48
N VAL A 175 0.31 -8.26 -11.60
CA VAL A 175 -0.61 -8.30 -12.76
C VAL A 175 -0.18 -9.27 -13.86
N ALA A 176 1.11 -9.58 -13.99
CA ALA A 176 1.65 -10.40 -15.08
C ALA A 176 0.93 -11.76 -15.27
N PRO A 177 0.56 -12.55 -14.22
CA PRO A 177 -0.19 -13.79 -14.42
C PRO A 177 -1.56 -13.58 -15.08
N LYS A 178 -2.26 -12.50 -14.76
CA LYS A 178 -3.55 -12.13 -15.37
C LYS A 178 -3.40 -11.60 -16.79
N ALA A 179 -2.34 -10.83 -17.04
CA ALA A 179 -1.98 -10.31 -18.36
C ALA A 179 -1.64 -11.45 -19.34
N LEU A 180 -0.76 -12.37 -18.94
CA LEU A 180 -0.47 -13.62 -19.66
C LEU A 180 -1.73 -14.47 -19.86
N GLY A 181 -2.63 -14.48 -18.87
CA GLY A 181 -3.93 -15.14 -18.95
C GLY A 181 -4.84 -14.62 -20.09
N GLN A 182 -4.66 -13.38 -20.55
CA GLN A 182 -5.42 -12.82 -21.68
C GLN A 182 -4.99 -13.41 -23.04
N ARG A 183 -3.80 -14.03 -23.12
CA ARG A 183 -3.22 -14.63 -24.34
C ARG A 183 -3.18 -13.69 -25.55
N LYS A 184 -3.09 -12.38 -25.30
CA LYS A 184 -3.04 -11.33 -26.33
C LYS A 184 -1.58 -11.11 -26.76
N PRO A 185 -1.24 -11.18 -28.06
CA PRO A 185 0.14 -11.00 -28.50
C PRO A 185 0.56 -9.53 -28.60
N ARG A 186 -0.31 -8.61 -29.02
CA ARG A 186 0.03 -7.19 -29.25
C ARG A 186 -0.37 -6.32 -28.06
N TRP A 187 0.58 -5.64 -27.43
CA TRP A 187 0.35 -4.79 -26.25
C TRP A 187 0.73 -3.34 -26.50
N ALA A 188 -0.12 -2.41 -26.06
CA ALA A 188 0.23 -0.99 -25.92
C ALA A 188 0.53 -0.65 -24.46
N LEU A 189 1.61 0.10 -24.21
CA LEU A 189 2.05 0.53 -22.88
C LEU A 189 1.88 2.03 -22.73
N VAL A 190 1.19 2.43 -21.67
CA VAL A 190 0.79 3.81 -21.38
C VAL A 190 1.26 4.20 -19.98
N TYR A 191 2.36 4.96 -19.92
CA TYR A 191 3.08 5.27 -18.69
C TYR A 191 3.84 6.60 -18.85
N ARG A 192 4.19 7.27 -17.76
CA ARG A 192 4.88 8.58 -17.80
C ARG A 192 6.38 8.43 -18.02
N ASP A 193 7.04 9.50 -18.46
CA ASP A 193 8.50 9.53 -18.60
C ASP A 193 9.23 9.79 -17.27
N ASP A 194 8.91 9.01 -16.24
CA ASP A 194 9.58 9.00 -14.94
C ASP A 194 10.19 7.63 -14.60
N GLU A 195 11.14 7.59 -13.66
CA GLU A 195 11.90 6.39 -13.30
C GLU A 195 11.02 5.29 -12.68
N SER A 196 9.96 5.64 -11.96
CA SER A 196 9.02 4.67 -11.38
C SER A 196 8.24 3.95 -12.48
N ASP A 197 7.71 4.73 -13.42
CA ASP A 197 6.89 4.26 -14.53
C ASP A 197 7.72 3.47 -15.55
N ARG A 198 8.91 3.98 -15.94
CA ARG A 198 9.87 3.26 -16.81
C ARG A 198 10.31 1.92 -16.21
N ALA A 199 10.74 1.90 -14.95
CA ALA A 199 11.21 0.67 -14.28
C ALA A 199 10.12 -0.41 -14.17
N THR A 200 8.85 0.01 -14.02
CA THR A 200 7.69 -0.89 -13.95
C THR A 200 7.29 -1.39 -15.33
N ALA A 201 7.29 -0.52 -16.35
CA ALA A 201 7.06 -0.91 -17.73
C ALA A 201 8.10 -1.91 -18.22
N ASP A 202 9.39 -1.72 -17.91
CA ASP A 202 10.45 -2.66 -18.28
C ASP A 202 10.35 -3.99 -17.52
N ALA A 203 9.95 -3.98 -16.25
CA ALA A 203 9.65 -5.21 -15.51
C ALA A 203 8.48 -5.98 -16.12
N PHE A 204 7.39 -5.29 -16.50
CA PHE A 204 6.24 -5.90 -17.19
C PHE A 204 6.66 -6.47 -18.56
N LYS A 205 7.43 -5.71 -19.35
CA LYS A 205 7.97 -6.17 -20.64
C LYS A 205 8.84 -7.42 -20.50
N SER A 206 9.67 -7.48 -19.45
CA SER A 206 10.51 -8.63 -19.14
C SER A 206 9.68 -9.87 -18.76
N LEU A 207 8.78 -9.74 -17.78
CA LEU A 207 7.88 -10.81 -17.33
C LEU A 207 7.03 -11.39 -18.47
N MET A 208 6.40 -10.53 -19.28
CA MET A 208 5.56 -10.98 -20.39
C MET A 208 6.38 -11.74 -21.44
N LYS A 209 7.57 -11.24 -21.81
CA LYS A 209 8.49 -11.89 -22.77
C LYS A 209 9.09 -13.21 -22.26
N THR A 210 9.21 -13.41 -20.95
CA THR A 210 9.70 -14.67 -20.37
C THR A 210 8.74 -15.84 -20.62
N PHE A 211 7.43 -15.60 -20.62
CA PHE A 211 6.42 -16.67 -20.69
C PHE A 211 5.65 -16.73 -22.02
N GLN A 212 5.57 -15.63 -22.80
CA GLN A 212 4.83 -15.58 -24.05
C GLN A 212 5.56 -14.76 -25.13
N LYS A 213 5.36 -15.13 -26.40
CA LYS A 213 5.78 -14.31 -27.55
C LYS A 213 4.84 -13.11 -27.68
N VAL A 214 5.25 -11.98 -27.14
CA VAL A 214 4.52 -10.70 -27.17
C VAL A 214 5.25 -9.63 -27.99
N GLU A 215 4.49 -8.71 -28.56
CA GLU A 215 4.93 -7.55 -29.33
C GLU A 215 4.41 -6.29 -28.64
N PHE A 216 5.32 -5.35 -28.33
CA PHE A 216 4.95 -4.07 -27.74
C PHE A 216 4.81 -3.04 -28.86
N VAL A 217 3.56 -2.87 -29.31
CA VAL A 217 3.22 -2.16 -30.55
C VAL A 217 3.14 -0.65 -30.37
N TYR A 218 2.92 -0.23 -29.12
CA TYR A 218 3.10 1.12 -28.64
C TYR A 218 3.87 1.03 -27.31
N ASP A 219 5.08 1.58 -27.26
CA ASP A 219 5.95 1.62 -26.08
C ASP A 219 6.63 2.99 -26.09
N LYS A 220 5.87 4.02 -25.68
CA LYS A 220 6.32 5.42 -25.65
C LYS A 220 5.92 6.06 -24.31
N PRO A 221 6.87 6.57 -23.54
CA PRO A 221 6.57 7.27 -22.30
C PRO A 221 5.92 8.63 -22.57
N GLN A 222 5.05 9.08 -21.67
CA GLN A 222 4.28 10.32 -21.79
C GLN A 222 4.92 11.45 -20.98
N ALA A 223 5.15 12.61 -21.60
CA ALA A 223 5.75 13.77 -20.95
C ALA A 223 4.76 14.42 -19.95
N LYS A 224 5.24 14.71 -18.74
CA LYS A 224 4.40 15.21 -17.62
C LYS A 224 3.77 16.59 -17.88
N ASP A 225 4.40 17.40 -18.72
CA ASP A 225 4.00 18.78 -19.04
C ASP A 225 3.14 18.91 -20.31
N LYS A 226 3.00 17.84 -21.11
CA LYS A 226 2.39 17.84 -22.45
C LYS A 226 1.51 16.62 -22.69
N PHE A 227 0.63 16.33 -21.73
CA PHE A 227 -0.27 15.19 -21.81
C PHE A 227 -1.49 15.48 -22.69
N ASP A 228 -1.44 15.05 -23.95
CA ASP A 228 -2.56 15.07 -24.89
C ASP A 228 -3.20 13.67 -24.96
N ALA A 229 -4.37 13.53 -24.34
CA ALA A 229 -5.09 12.25 -24.28
C ALA A 229 -5.70 11.84 -25.63
N GLU A 230 -6.14 12.79 -26.47
CA GLU A 230 -6.79 12.46 -27.74
C GLU A 230 -5.76 12.00 -28.78
N ALA A 231 -4.61 12.68 -28.87
CA ALA A 231 -3.50 12.27 -29.72
C ALA A 231 -2.88 10.94 -29.25
N LEU A 232 -2.77 10.72 -27.94
CA LEU A 232 -2.31 9.46 -27.34
C LEU A 232 -3.24 8.29 -27.73
N VAL A 233 -4.54 8.43 -27.49
CA VAL A 233 -5.56 7.42 -27.80
C VAL A 233 -5.58 7.12 -29.31
N THR A 234 -5.54 8.16 -30.15
CA THR A 234 -5.44 8.03 -31.62
C THR A 234 -4.19 7.23 -32.03
N ALA A 235 -3.02 7.58 -31.49
CA ALA A 235 -1.77 6.93 -31.82
C ALA A 235 -1.72 5.46 -31.34
N ILE A 236 -2.32 5.15 -30.18
CA ILE A 236 -2.46 3.77 -29.71
C ILE A 236 -3.36 2.98 -30.66
N ALA A 237 -4.54 3.51 -31.02
CA ALA A 237 -5.49 2.85 -31.92
C ALA A 237 -4.86 2.51 -33.28
N GLN A 238 -4.06 3.40 -33.85
CA GLN A 238 -3.33 3.18 -35.11
C GLN A 238 -2.36 1.99 -35.06
N THR A 239 -1.77 1.68 -33.89
CA THR A 239 -0.85 0.53 -33.72
C THR A 239 -1.57 -0.83 -33.64
N LYS A 240 -2.90 -0.82 -33.52
CA LYS A 240 -3.77 -2.01 -33.41
C LYS A 240 -3.29 -2.99 -32.31
N PRO A 241 -3.33 -2.60 -31.03
CA PRO A 241 -3.07 -3.49 -29.91
C PRO A 241 -4.25 -4.45 -29.65
N ASP A 242 -3.94 -5.60 -29.07
CA ASP A 242 -4.88 -6.61 -28.60
C ASP A 242 -5.22 -6.47 -27.11
N ALA A 243 -4.34 -5.79 -26.34
CA ALA A 243 -4.49 -5.42 -24.94
C ALA A 243 -3.68 -4.15 -24.60
N ILE A 244 -3.98 -3.52 -23.46
CA ILE A 244 -3.31 -2.30 -22.98
C ILE A 244 -2.76 -2.53 -21.57
N PHE A 245 -1.55 -2.03 -21.31
CA PHE A 245 -0.99 -1.86 -19.97
C PHE A 245 -0.90 -0.37 -19.64
N ASN A 246 -1.54 0.07 -18.54
CA ASN A 246 -1.58 1.46 -18.12
C ASN A 246 -0.97 1.67 -16.71
N MET A 247 -0.34 2.83 -16.53
CA MET A 247 0.17 3.34 -15.26
C MET A 247 -0.22 4.80 -14.97
N LEU A 248 -0.99 5.45 -15.85
CA LEU A 248 -1.50 6.79 -15.58
C LEU A 248 -2.41 6.78 -14.34
N THR A 249 -2.32 7.85 -13.54
CA THR A 249 -3.08 8.07 -12.30
C THR A 249 -3.69 9.48 -12.28
N GLY A 250 -4.68 9.72 -11.42
CA GLY A 250 -5.31 11.02 -11.21
C GLY A 250 -5.88 11.63 -12.50
N GLU A 251 -5.65 12.92 -12.71
CA GLU A 251 -6.17 13.65 -13.88
C GLU A 251 -5.71 13.05 -15.23
N ALA A 252 -4.48 12.54 -15.33
CA ALA A 252 -4.00 11.91 -16.56
C ALA A 252 -4.73 10.60 -16.87
N LEU A 253 -5.11 9.83 -15.84
CA LEU A 253 -5.97 8.66 -15.97
C LEU A 253 -7.38 9.05 -16.39
N ARG A 254 -7.97 10.07 -15.76
CA ARG A 254 -9.31 10.59 -16.10
C ARG A 254 -9.40 11.05 -17.55
N LEU A 255 -8.41 11.81 -18.01
CA LEU A 255 -8.32 12.29 -19.40
C LEU A 255 -8.10 11.14 -20.39
N PHE A 256 -7.19 10.19 -20.09
CA PHE A 256 -6.96 9.00 -20.92
C PHE A 256 -8.22 8.14 -21.07
N VAL A 257 -8.93 7.90 -19.97
CA VAL A 257 -10.16 7.10 -19.99
C VAL A 257 -11.30 7.86 -20.68
N GLY A 258 -11.44 9.18 -20.48
CA GLY A 258 -12.42 9.99 -21.20
C GLY A 258 -12.23 9.94 -22.72
N ALA A 259 -11.03 10.23 -23.21
CA ALA A 259 -10.70 10.15 -24.64
C ALA A 259 -10.79 8.71 -25.17
N GLY A 260 -10.34 7.73 -24.39
CA GLY A 260 -10.38 6.31 -24.76
C GLY A 260 -11.80 5.74 -24.84
N ASN A 261 -12.72 6.18 -23.98
CA ASN A 261 -14.14 5.87 -24.09
C ASN A 261 -14.75 6.53 -25.34
N ALA A 262 -14.46 7.82 -25.57
CA ALA A 262 -14.98 8.56 -26.73
C ALA A 262 -14.51 8.00 -28.09
N GLN A 263 -13.31 7.41 -28.15
CA GLN A 263 -12.76 6.76 -29.35
C GLN A 263 -12.85 5.22 -29.31
N GLN A 264 -13.66 4.64 -28.41
CA GLN A 264 -13.89 3.18 -28.28
C GLN A 264 -12.62 2.33 -28.10
N LEU A 265 -11.53 2.90 -27.56
CA LEU A 265 -10.22 2.26 -27.42
C LEU A 265 -10.24 1.03 -26.50
N PHE A 266 -11.18 0.94 -25.57
CA PHE A 266 -11.25 -0.18 -24.62
C PHE A 266 -12.24 -1.28 -25.03
N GLU A 267 -13.02 -1.09 -26.12
CA GLU A 267 -13.99 -2.10 -26.55
C GLU A 267 -13.30 -3.40 -26.99
N GLN A 268 -13.75 -4.52 -26.40
CA GLN A 268 -13.23 -5.88 -26.60
C GLN A 268 -11.70 -6.05 -26.32
N ARG A 269 -11.08 -5.06 -25.67
CA ARG A 269 -9.62 -4.95 -25.49
C ARG A 269 -9.26 -4.95 -24.00
N PRO A 270 -8.76 -6.08 -23.45
CA PRO A 270 -8.38 -6.16 -22.04
C PRO A 270 -7.38 -5.07 -21.66
N VAL A 271 -7.63 -4.41 -20.53
CA VAL A 271 -6.72 -3.43 -19.96
C VAL A 271 -6.20 -3.94 -18.62
N VAL A 272 -4.90 -3.80 -18.41
CA VAL A 272 -4.19 -4.04 -17.17
C VAL A 272 -3.72 -2.68 -16.66
N SER A 273 -4.24 -2.18 -15.55
CA SER A 273 -4.02 -0.81 -15.11
C SER A 273 -3.57 -0.74 -13.65
N LEU A 274 -2.30 -0.41 -13.42
CA LEU A 274 -1.77 -0.30 -12.06
C LEU A 274 -2.38 0.92 -11.34
N PHE A 275 -2.59 0.78 -10.04
CA PHE A 275 -3.11 1.82 -9.12
C PHE A 275 -4.54 2.33 -9.42
N THR A 276 -5.18 1.93 -10.53
CA THR A 276 -6.55 2.37 -10.86
C THR A 276 -7.59 1.90 -9.84
N GLY A 277 -7.33 0.84 -9.07
CA GLY A 277 -8.16 0.42 -7.95
C GLY A 277 -7.82 1.08 -6.61
N ASP A 278 -6.88 2.04 -6.56
CA ASP A 278 -6.68 2.88 -5.37
C ASP A 278 -7.86 3.89 -5.27
N PRO A 279 -8.45 4.13 -4.07
CA PRO A 279 -9.64 4.98 -3.91
C PRO A 279 -9.52 6.37 -4.53
N GLU A 280 -8.33 6.98 -4.44
CA GLU A 280 -8.00 8.26 -5.07
C GLU A 280 -8.14 8.26 -6.60
N ASN A 281 -7.83 7.14 -7.28
CA ASN A 281 -7.92 7.02 -8.74
C ASN A 281 -9.36 6.69 -9.21
N LEU A 282 -10.10 5.87 -8.45
CA LEU A 282 -11.52 5.63 -8.69
C LEU A 282 -12.33 6.93 -8.51
N GLN A 283 -12.04 7.70 -7.47
CA GLN A 283 -12.65 9.02 -7.24
C GLN A 283 -12.32 10.01 -8.38
N ALA A 284 -11.08 10.02 -8.87
CA ALA A 284 -10.68 10.87 -10.00
C ALA A 284 -11.38 10.47 -11.31
N LEU A 285 -11.70 9.19 -11.52
CA LEU A 285 -12.45 8.72 -12.69
C LEU A 285 -13.91 9.17 -12.67
N GLY A 286 -14.54 9.25 -11.50
CA GLY A 286 -15.81 9.96 -11.31
C GLY A 286 -17.00 9.40 -12.11
N GLY A 287 -17.04 8.09 -12.34
CA GLY A 287 -18.05 7.44 -13.19
C GLY A 287 -17.60 7.24 -14.64
N LEU A 288 -16.29 7.21 -14.89
CA LEU A 288 -15.70 6.92 -16.21
C LEU A 288 -15.00 5.57 -16.28
N ALA A 289 -14.76 4.90 -15.15
CA ALA A 289 -14.06 3.62 -15.12
C ALA A 289 -14.80 2.56 -15.97
N PRO A 290 -14.16 1.98 -17.01
CA PRO A 290 -14.73 0.83 -17.69
C PRO A 290 -14.65 -0.38 -16.75
N ALA A 291 -15.64 -1.26 -16.80
CA ALA A 291 -15.64 -2.49 -16.01
C ALA A 291 -14.55 -3.49 -16.48
N ASP A 292 -14.22 -4.45 -15.63
CA ASP A 292 -13.37 -5.61 -15.93
C ASP A 292 -11.91 -5.30 -16.32
N TRP A 293 -11.41 -4.08 -16.09
CA TRP A 293 -9.97 -3.81 -16.13
C TRP A 293 -9.28 -4.56 -14.99
N ILE A 294 -8.17 -5.25 -15.29
CA ILE A 294 -7.34 -5.91 -14.28
C ILE A 294 -6.51 -4.83 -13.58
N VAL A 295 -6.72 -4.62 -12.29
CA VAL A 295 -6.12 -3.49 -11.56
C VAL A 295 -5.33 -3.89 -10.32
N THR A 296 -4.40 -3.03 -9.91
CA THR A 296 -3.93 -2.99 -8.52
C THR A 296 -4.57 -1.82 -7.77
N GLY A 297 -4.73 -1.98 -6.45
CA GLY A 297 -5.44 -0.99 -5.64
C GLY A 297 -5.53 -1.33 -4.15
N TYR A 298 -6.50 -0.69 -3.48
CA TYR A 298 -6.85 -0.89 -2.06
C TYR A 298 -8.38 -0.92 -1.90
N PRO A 299 -9.00 -2.11 -1.70
CA PRO A 299 -10.45 -2.25 -1.54
C PRO A 299 -10.85 -1.97 -0.08
N ARG A 300 -10.46 -0.79 0.42
CA ARG A 300 -10.53 -0.32 1.83
C ARG A 300 -11.71 -0.88 2.62
N ASP A 301 -12.90 -0.68 2.07
CA ASP A 301 -14.18 -0.87 2.76
C ASP A 301 -14.57 -2.37 2.88
N ALA A 302 -13.77 -3.27 2.31
CA ALA A 302 -13.94 -4.72 2.36
C ALA A 302 -12.68 -5.49 2.81
N VAL A 303 -11.64 -4.80 3.29
CA VAL A 303 -10.49 -5.44 3.95
C VAL A 303 -10.84 -5.72 5.41
N ASP A 304 -11.47 -6.88 5.67
CA ASP A 304 -12.00 -7.25 6.99
C ASP A 304 -10.91 -7.84 7.92
N THR A 305 -9.91 -7.02 8.27
CA THR A 305 -8.92 -7.34 9.32
C THR A 305 -9.06 -6.38 10.51
N PRO A 306 -8.74 -6.80 11.75
CA PRO A 306 -8.75 -5.89 12.90
C PRO A 306 -7.88 -4.64 12.65
N ALA A 307 -6.65 -4.83 12.19
CA ALA A 307 -5.71 -3.75 11.90
C ALA A 307 -6.24 -2.76 10.83
N ASN A 308 -6.96 -3.22 9.80
CA ASN A 308 -7.60 -2.32 8.84
C ASN A 308 -8.78 -1.58 9.46
N ARG A 309 -9.69 -2.29 10.16
CA ARG A 309 -10.89 -1.67 10.77
C ARG A 309 -10.51 -0.62 11.81
N ASP A 310 -9.54 -0.92 12.68
CA ASP A 310 -9.10 -0.02 13.74
C ASP A 310 -8.39 1.22 13.17
N PHE A 311 -7.57 1.04 12.13
CA PHE A 311 -6.97 2.16 11.39
C PHE A 311 -8.01 3.02 10.66
N VAL A 312 -8.90 2.39 9.88
CA VAL A 312 -9.97 3.09 9.13
C VAL A 312 -10.85 3.88 10.08
N LYS A 313 -11.26 3.29 11.21
CA LYS A 313 -12.04 3.99 12.24
C LYS A 313 -11.25 5.17 12.82
N ALA A 314 -10.02 4.96 13.31
CA ALA A 314 -9.23 6.01 13.94
C ALA A 314 -8.85 7.14 12.97
N TYR A 315 -8.76 6.86 11.67
CA TYR A 315 -8.57 7.86 10.62
C TYR A 315 -9.84 8.69 10.39
N ILE A 316 -11.01 8.04 10.25
CA ILE A 316 -12.30 8.73 10.11
C ILE A 316 -12.62 9.57 11.34
N ASP A 317 -12.42 9.02 12.56
CA ASP A 317 -12.61 9.73 13.83
C ASP A 317 -11.77 11.02 13.91
N LYS A 318 -10.57 11.03 13.31
CA LYS A 318 -9.60 12.14 13.39
C LYS A 318 -9.74 13.16 12.25
N TYR A 319 -10.10 12.72 11.04
CA TYR A 319 -10.05 13.54 9.82
C TYR A 319 -11.40 13.74 9.12
N GLY A 320 -12.46 13.04 9.53
CA GLY A 320 -13.81 13.17 8.96
C GLY A 320 -13.97 12.59 7.54
N SER A 321 -12.95 11.92 7.01
CA SER A 321 -12.93 11.29 5.70
C SER A 321 -12.30 9.89 5.77
N PRO A 322 -12.63 8.96 4.85
CA PRO A 322 -12.00 7.65 4.81
C PRO A 322 -10.55 7.73 4.29
N PRO A 323 -9.64 6.86 4.77
CA PRO A 323 -8.25 6.86 4.31
C PRO A 323 -8.10 6.47 2.83
N GLN A 324 -7.00 6.91 2.24
CA GLN A 324 -6.55 6.55 0.88
C GLN A 324 -5.36 5.58 0.96
N THR A 325 -4.90 5.05 -0.19
CA THR A 325 -3.72 4.16 -0.20
C THR A 325 -2.47 4.87 0.34
N ALA A 326 -2.32 6.14 0.02
CA ALA A 326 -1.26 6.99 0.57
C ALA A 326 -1.29 7.08 2.12
N SER A 327 -2.49 7.18 2.72
CA SER A 327 -2.68 7.23 4.18
C SER A 327 -2.13 6.00 4.89
N VAL A 328 -2.37 4.81 4.34
CA VAL A 328 -1.86 3.56 4.92
C VAL A 328 -0.34 3.50 4.83
N LEU A 329 0.26 3.98 3.74
CA LEU A 329 1.71 4.01 3.58
C LEU A 329 2.39 4.94 4.60
N GLY A 330 1.82 6.12 4.86
CA GLY A 330 2.34 7.04 5.87
C GLY A 330 2.25 6.47 7.29
N TYR A 331 1.09 5.93 7.64
CA TYR A 331 0.88 5.24 8.91
C TYR A 331 1.87 4.09 9.12
N SER A 332 1.97 3.20 8.13
CA SER A 332 2.81 2.00 8.19
C SER A 332 4.31 2.33 8.21
N ALA A 333 4.74 3.41 7.55
CA ALA A 333 6.13 3.86 7.58
C ALA A 333 6.57 4.28 8.98
N LEU A 334 5.78 5.11 9.67
CA LEU A 334 6.12 5.54 11.02
C LEU A 334 5.96 4.40 12.05
N MET A 335 4.99 3.51 11.87
CA MET A 335 4.87 2.29 12.68
C MET A 335 6.08 1.34 12.48
N SER A 336 6.62 1.25 11.26
CA SER A 336 7.86 0.49 10.99
C SER A 336 9.07 1.10 11.69
N LEU A 337 9.24 2.43 11.63
CA LEU A 337 10.29 3.13 12.36
C LEU A 337 10.16 2.93 13.88
N ALA A 338 8.95 3.05 14.42
CA ALA A 338 8.68 2.81 15.83
C ALA A 338 9.00 1.37 16.27
N ALA A 339 8.64 0.37 15.45
CA ALA A 339 8.99 -1.03 15.69
C ALA A 339 10.51 -1.27 15.64
N GLY A 340 11.21 -0.69 14.65
CA GLY A 340 12.66 -0.77 14.52
C GLY A 340 13.40 -0.14 15.70
N ILE A 341 13.02 1.08 16.10
CA ILE A 341 13.60 1.80 17.25
C ILE A 341 13.33 1.05 18.56
N LYS A 342 12.12 0.52 18.76
CA LYS A 342 11.78 -0.33 19.92
C LYS A 342 12.64 -1.60 19.95
N ARG A 343 12.83 -2.29 18.82
CA ARG A 343 13.67 -3.51 18.71
C ARG A 343 15.17 -3.23 18.88
N ALA A 344 15.66 -2.10 18.37
CA ALA A 344 17.06 -1.68 18.51
C ALA A 344 17.42 -1.25 19.94
N GLY A 345 16.43 -0.89 20.77
CA GLY A 345 16.64 -0.20 22.04
C GLY A 345 17.39 1.14 21.88
N SER A 346 17.37 1.69 20.65
CA SER A 346 18.25 2.78 20.24
C SER A 346 17.72 3.42 18.95
N ALA A 347 18.14 4.66 18.71
CA ALA A 347 17.83 5.41 17.49
C ALA A 347 19.07 5.65 16.61
N ASP A 348 20.22 5.10 17.01
CA ASP A 348 21.46 5.03 16.25
C ASP A 348 21.27 4.28 14.92
N ALA A 349 21.84 4.80 13.83
CA ALA A 349 21.58 4.33 12.47
C ALA A 349 22.09 2.90 12.22
N GLU A 350 23.27 2.54 12.73
CA GLU A 350 23.86 1.20 12.56
C GLU A 350 22.98 0.15 13.29
N LYS A 351 22.56 0.46 14.53
CA LYS A 351 21.62 -0.39 15.29
C LYS A 351 20.23 -0.46 14.66
N LEU A 352 19.76 0.62 14.05
CA LEU A 352 18.45 0.65 13.39
C LEU A 352 18.45 -0.21 12.12
N THR A 353 19.50 -0.13 11.28
CA THR A 353 19.73 -1.07 10.17
C THR A 353 19.77 -2.52 10.66
N ALA A 354 20.53 -2.81 11.74
CA ALA A 354 20.58 -4.16 12.33
C ALA A 354 19.23 -4.65 12.85
N ALA A 355 18.38 -3.77 13.38
CA ALA A 355 17.05 -4.10 13.89
C ALA A 355 15.99 -4.24 12.79
N PHE A 356 16.16 -3.58 11.64
CA PHE A 356 15.26 -3.72 10.48
C PHE A 356 15.39 -5.08 9.77
N ALA A 357 16.53 -5.77 9.91
CA ALA A 357 16.71 -7.12 9.38
C ALA A 357 15.72 -8.13 9.99
N LYS A 358 14.83 -8.67 9.15
CA LYS A 358 13.67 -9.51 9.55
C LYS A 358 12.76 -8.78 10.55
N LEU A 359 12.48 -7.50 10.35
CA LEU A 359 11.56 -6.73 11.20
C LEU A 359 10.12 -6.99 10.80
N ALA A 360 9.40 -7.75 11.61
CA ALA A 360 7.96 -7.91 11.52
C ALA A 360 7.22 -6.64 11.99
N VAL A 361 6.23 -6.19 11.22
CA VAL A 361 5.39 -5.01 11.51
C VAL A 361 3.95 -5.32 11.11
N ALA A 362 3.00 -5.10 12.02
CA ALA A 362 1.57 -5.16 11.70
C ALA A 362 1.14 -3.87 10.98
N THR A 363 0.44 -3.98 9.86
CA THR A 363 -0.08 -2.83 9.08
C THR A 363 -1.57 -3.00 8.79
N PRO A 364 -2.28 -1.94 8.35
CA PRO A 364 -3.65 -2.07 7.84
C PRO A 364 -3.76 -3.04 6.64
N PHE A 365 -2.67 -3.30 5.92
CA PHE A 365 -2.61 -4.30 4.84
C PHE A 365 -2.18 -5.69 5.32
N GLY A 366 -2.20 -5.94 6.64
CA GLY A 366 -1.71 -7.17 7.28
C GLY A 366 -0.23 -7.08 7.70
N ASP A 367 0.31 -8.21 8.15
CA ASP A 367 1.69 -8.27 8.65
C ASP A 367 2.71 -8.26 7.51
N ILE A 368 3.81 -7.52 7.70
CA ILE A 368 4.94 -7.42 6.78
C ILE A 368 6.26 -7.73 7.50
N GLU A 369 7.27 -8.20 6.77
CA GLU A 369 8.66 -8.34 7.23
C GLU A 369 9.59 -7.52 6.33
N TYR A 370 10.53 -6.77 6.90
CA TYR A 370 11.65 -6.19 6.14
C TYR A 370 12.74 -7.25 5.88
N ARG A 371 12.89 -7.68 4.62
CA ARG A 371 13.81 -8.75 4.23
C ARG A 371 15.27 -8.31 4.35
N ALA A 372 16.06 -9.05 5.13
CA ALA A 372 17.50 -8.78 5.28
C ALA A 372 18.34 -8.95 3.98
N ILE A 373 17.80 -9.59 2.94
CA ILE A 373 18.52 -9.82 1.68
C ILE A 373 18.59 -8.58 0.79
N ASP A 374 17.54 -7.73 0.79
CA ASP A 374 17.42 -6.60 -0.13
C ASP A 374 16.78 -5.35 0.48
N HIS A 375 16.43 -5.38 1.76
CA HIS A 375 15.85 -4.28 2.51
C HIS A 375 14.45 -3.85 2.03
N GLN A 376 13.80 -4.67 1.20
CA GLN A 376 12.40 -4.52 0.82
C GLN A 376 11.48 -5.17 1.87
N SER A 377 10.40 -4.48 2.22
CA SER A 377 9.32 -5.07 3.02
C SER A 377 8.48 -6.09 2.23
N THR A 378 7.85 -7.05 2.89
CA THR A 378 6.88 -7.96 2.26
C THR A 378 5.48 -7.35 2.08
N LEU A 379 5.33 -6.03 2.22
CA LEU A 379 4.07 -5.33 1.88
C LEU A 379 3.64 -5.67 0.45
N GLY A 380 2.39 -6.09 0.32
CA GLY A 380 1.78 -6.51 -0.93
C GLY A 380 0.92 -5.43 -1.58
N THR A 381 0.08 -5.88 -2.49
CA THR A 381 -0.99 -5.08 -3.11
C THR A 381 -2.21 -5.96 -3.35
N TRP A 382 -3.40 -5.38 -3.46
CA TRP A 382 -4.54 -6.13 -3.98
C TRP A 382 -4.50 -6.13 -5.50
N LEU A 383 -4.60 -7.31 -6.08
CA LEU A 383 -4.96 -7.52 -7.48
C LEU A 383 -6.48 -7.69 -7.53
N GLY A 384 -7.18 -6.90 -8.34
CA GLY A 384 -8.63 -6.98 -8.49
C GLY A 384 -9.10 -6.57 -9.88
N TYR A 385 -10.39 -6.25 -9.98
CA TYR A 385 -11.04 -5.79 -11.21
C TYR A 385 -11.77 -4.47 -10.97
N THR A 386 -11.79 -3.56 -11.94
CA THR A 386 -12.73 -2.43 -11.88
C THR A 386 -14.16 -2.94 -11.93
N SER A 387 -14.99 -2.38 -11.07
CA SER A 387 -16.43 -2.60 -11.02
C SER A 387 -17.16 -1.27 -11.06
N ARG A 388 -18.44 -1.31 -11.42
CA ARG A 388 -19.29 -0.14 -11.36
C ARG A 388 -20.68 -0.54 -10.88
N VAL A 389 -21.12 0.06 -9.77
CA VAL A 389 -22.40 -0.25 -9.12
C VAL A 389 -23.13 1.07 -8.88
N ASP A 390 -24.38 1.16 -9.34
CA ASP A 390 -25.23 2.35 -9.21
C ASP A 390 -24.55 3.67 -9.66
N GLY A 391 -23.72 3.56 -10.70
CA GLY A 391 -22.95 4.67 -11.28
C GLY A 391 -21.59 4.95 -10.62
N VAL A 392 -21.32 4.39 -9.43
CA VAL A 392 -20.08 4.57 -8.65
C VAL A 392 -18.99 3.61 -9.10
N ASP A 393 -17.79 4.14 -9.35
CA ASP A 393 -16.61 3.37 -9.74
C ASP A 393 -15.97 2.68 -8.51
N GLY A 394 -15.65 1.39 -8.63
CA GLY A 394 -15.18 0.55 -7.53
C GLY A 394 -14.12 -0.47 -7.95
N MET A 395 -13.66 -1.28 -6.99
CA MET A 395 -12.84 -2.47 -7.26
C MET A 395 -13.49 -3.71 -6.63
N ASP A 396 -13.67 -4.77 -7.41
CA ASP A 396 -14.21 -6.06 -6.96
C ASP A 396 -13.28 -7.24 -7.30
N ARG A 397 -13.74 -8.48 -6.97
CA ARG A 397 -13.07 -9.76 -7.29
C ARG A 397 -11.57 -9.78 -6.96
N TYR A 398 -11.21 -9.12 -5.86
CA TYR A 398 -9.83 -8.86 -5.48
C TYR A 398 -9.22 -9.95 -4.58
N VAL A 399 -7.89 -10.05 -4.61
CA VAL A 399 -7.07 -10.90 -3.75
C VAL A 399 -5.83 -10.13 -3.31
N TYR A 400 -5.43 -10.25 -2.04
CA TYR A 400 -4.19 -9.66 -1.56
C TYR A 400 -2.99 -10.51 -1.97
N LEU A 401 -2.04 -9.92 -2.68
CA LEU A 401 -0.80 -10.55 -3.10
C LEU A 401 0.34 -10.04 -2.21
N GLY A 402 0.62 -10.78 -1.12
CA GLY A 402 1.71 -10.47 -0.19
C GLY A 402 3.07 -10.41 -0.90
N GLY A 403 3.83 -9.35 -0.64
CA GLY A 403 5.01 -8.96 -1.43
C GLY A 403 6.12 -10.01 -1.50
N ALA A 404 6.22 -10.91 -0.51
CA ALA A 404 7.13 -12.06 -0.54
C ALA A 404 6.95 -12.95 -1.79
N ARG A 405 5.72 -13.04 -2.34
CA ARG A 405 5.41 -13.83 -3.56
C ARG A 405 5.62 -13.06 -4.87
N LEU A 406 5.90 -11.75 -4.79
CA LEU A 406 6.04 -10.83 -5.94
C LEU A 406 7.52 -10.52 -6.26
N GLN A 407 8.44 -11.12 -5.53
CA GLN A 407 9.89 -10.96 -5.66
C GLN A 407 10.49 -11.95 -6.68
N PRO A 408 11.61 -11.63 -7.36
CA PRO A 408 12.45 -12.63 -8.01
C PRO A 408 13.03 -13.62 -6.99
N LEU A 409 13.66 -14.69 -7.50
CA LEU A 409 14.43 -15.61 -6.66
C LEU A 409 15.55 -14.86 -5.92
N ASP A 410 15.72 -15.19 -4.64
CA ASP A 410 16.77 -14.69 -3.75
C ASP A 410 18.18 -14.63 -4.39
N GLU A 411 18.54 -15.65 -5.18
CA GLU A 411 19.84 -15.70 -5.87
C GLU A 411 19.96 -14.63 -6.97
N HIS A 412 18.89 -14.36 -7.72
CA HIS A 412 18.86 -13.30 -8.72
C HIS A 412 19.04 -11.93 -8.06
N ILE A 413 18.35 -11.70 -6.94
CA ILE A 413 18.46 -10.47 -6.15
C ILE A 413 19.89 -10.26 -5.64
N ARG A 414 20.54 -11.30 -5.10
CA ARG A 414 21.96 -11.24 -4.65
C ARG A 414 22.95 -10.90 -5.77
N ARG A 415 22.65 -11.27 -7.02
CA ARG A 415 23.47 -10.91 -8.20
C ARG A 415 23.22 -9.48 -8.70
N LEU A 416 22.12 -8.83 -8.27
CA LEU A 416 21.79 -7.46 -8.63
C LEU A 416 22.18 -6.43 -7.55
N ARG A 417 22.40 -6.84 -6.29
CA ARG A 417 22.92 -5.96 -5.24
C ARG A 417 24.45 -5.78 -5.33
N PRO A 418 24.98 -4.58 -5.04
CA PRO A 418 26.37 -4.41 -4.66
C PRO A 418 26.73 -5.30 -3.45
N ASP A 419 27.99 -5.73 -3.35
CA ASP A 419 28.51 -6.28 -2.09
C ASP A 419 28.72 -5.14 -1.10
N THR A 420 27.74 -4.95 -0.22
CA THR A 420 27.74 -3.95 0.85
C THR A 420 28.62 -4.37 2.05
N GLY A 421 29.22 -5.56 2.02
CA GLY A 421 29.91 -6.17 3.17
C GLY A 421 28.97 -6.68 4.27
N GLU A 422 27.65 -6.56 4.09
CA GLU A 422 26.63 -6.89 5.09
C GLU A 422 26.51 -8.42 5.29
N ARG A 423 27.15 -8.93 6.33
CA ARG A 423 27.14 -10.37 6.68
C ARG A 423 25.93 -10.75 7.52
N TRP A 424 24.75 -10.69 6.93
CA TRP A 424 23.55 -11.31 7.48
C TRP A 424 23.75 -12.84 7.56
N PRO A 425 23.59 -13.49 8.73
CA PRO A 425 23.79 -14.93 8.86
C PRO A 425 22.80 -15.72 8.01
N ARG A 426 23.30 -16.35 6.93
CA ARG A 426 22.51 -17.12 5.95
C ARG A 426 21.64 -18.18 6.62
N ASP A 427 22.18 -18.82 7.66
CA ASP A 427 21.71 -20.11 8.16
C ASP A 427 21.01 -20.02 9.53
N THR A 428 20.59 -18.81 9.93
CA THR A 428 19.79 -18.63 11.17
C THR A 428 18.45 -19.33 11.15
N VAL A 429 17.95 -19.76 9.99
CA VAL A 429 16.76 -20.61 9.88
C VAL A 429 17.06 -22.03 10.37
N GLU A 430 18.19 -22.62 9.97
CA GLU A 430 18.62 -23.92 10.49
C GLU A 430 19.04 -23.84 11.95
N ALA A 431 19.79 -22.80 12.35
CA ALA A 431 20.22 -22.64 13.75
C ALA A 431 19.04 -22.43 14.72
N ALA A 432 18.03 -21.64 14.35
CA ALA A 432 16.82 -21.47 15.16
C ALA A 432 15.91 -22.72 15.13
N SER A 433 15.81 -23.40 14.00
CA SER A 433 15.09 -24.68 13.88
C SER A 433 15.74 -25.76 14.76
N ALA A 434 17.06 -25.90 14.72
CA ALA A 434 17.82 -26.83 15.55
C ALA A 434 17.73 -26.48 17.05
N ALA A 435 17.75 -25.20 17.41
CA ALA A 435 17.53 -24.77 18.80
C ALA A 435 16.12 -25.10 19.29
N ALA A 436 15.09 -24.88 18.47
CA ALA A 436 13.71 -25.25 18.79
C ALA A 436 13.52 -26.76 18.90
N ALA A 437 14.06 -27.54 17.96
CA ALA A 437 14.03 -29.00 17.98
C ALA A 437 14.77 -29.58 19.20
N GLY A 438 15.94 -29.01 19.55
CA GLY A 438 16.70 -29.36 20.75
C GLY A 438 15.92 -29.07 22.03
N ALA A 439 15.22 -27.94 22.10
CA ALA A 439 14.37 -27.60 23.24
C ALA A 439 13.18 -28.56 23.41
N THR A 440 12.55 -29.02 22.31
CA THR A 440 11.49 -30.03 22.38
C THR A 440 11.99 -31.45 22.69
N ALA A 441 13.22 -31.79 22.28
CA ALA A 441 13.84 -33.06 22.67
C ALA A 441 14.23 -33.07 24.16
N ALA A 442 14.70 -31.94 24.70
CA ALA A 442 15.08 -31.82 26.10
C ALA A 442 13.90 -31.85 27.09
N SER A 443 12.66 -31.58 26.65
CA SER A 443 11.47 -31.60 27.53
C SER A 443 10.78 -32.95 27.64
N THR A 444 11.20 -33.98 26.89
CA THR A 444 10.54 -35.30 26.84
C THR A 444 11.21 -36.40 27.67
N THR A 445 12.26 -36.09 28.44
CA THR A 445 13.06 -37.07 29.21
C THR A 445 13.02 -36.89 30.73
N ALA A 446 11.84 -36.59 31.30
CA ALA A 446 11.63 -36.62 32.75
C ALA A 446 10.22 -37.12 33.13
N ALA A 447 10.11 -38.39 33.53
CA ALA A 447 8.88 -38.97 34.06
C ALA A 447 9.17 -39.88 35.28
N PRO A 448 8.70 -39.53 36.49
CA PRO A 448 8.57 -40.46 37.60
C PRO A 448 7.24 -41.23 37.51
N THR A 449 7.23 -42.47 38.00
CA THR A 449 6.09 -43.40 37.91
C THR A 449 5.07 -43.23 39.04
N GLY A 450 3.75 -43.40 38.76
CA GLY A 450 2.73 -43.27 39.80
C GLY A 450 1.25 -43.49 39.41
N ILE A 451 0.82 -44.75 39.32
CA ILE A 451 -0.54 -45.28 39.62
C ILE A 451 -1.80 -44.55 39.08
N ASN A 452 -2.35 -45.04 37.95
CA ASN A 452 -3.66 -45.73 37.75
C ASN A 452 -5.00 -45.24 38.43
N PRO A 453 -6.20 -45.62 37.93
CA PRO A 453 -7.01 -44.68 37.14
C PRO A 453 -8.52 -44.60 37.49
N SER A 454 -9.23 -43.63 36.90
CA SER A 454 -10.70 -43.66 36.70
C SER A 454 -11.12 -42.90 35.44
N ALA A 455 -12.28 -43.26 34.87
CA ALA A 455 -12.67 -42.86 33.49
C ALA A 455 -13.41 -41.51 33.37
N GLY A 456 -13.37 -40.91 32.17
CA GLY A 456 -14.09 -39.67 31.85
C GLY A 456 -13.72 -39.05 30.49
N ALA A 457 -13.91 -39.79 29.39
CA ALA A 457 -13.51 -39.31 28.05
C ALA A 457 -14.60 -38.44 27.39
N ALA A 458 -14.24 -37.22 26.98
CA ALA A 458 -15.03 -36.36 26.09
C ALA A 458 -14.09 -35.49 25.25
N SER A 459 -13.93 -35.81 23.96
CA SER A 459 -13.02 -35.11 23.05
C SER A 459 -13.66 -33.90 22.40
N LEU A 460 -12.99 -32.74 22.45
CA LEU A 460 -13.37 -31.55 21.70
C LEU A 460 -12.77 -31.59 20.28
N PRO A 461 -13.54 -31.31 19.21
CA PRO A 461 -13.01 -31.21 17.84
C PRO A 461 -12.32 -29.86 17.57
N ALA A 462 -11.36 -29.86 16.65
CA ALA A 462 -10.67 -28.66 16.19
C ALA A 462 -11.57 -27.75 15.32
N PRO A 463 -11.32 -26.43 15.26
CA PRO A 463 -12.15 -25.49 14.51
C PRO A 463 -12.00 -25.67 12.98
N GLY A 464 -13.10 -26.02 12.31
CA GLY A 464 -13.17 -26.12 10.85
C GLY A 464 -13.69 -24.84 10.19
N ASN A 465 -13.11 -24.47 9.04
CA ASN A 465 -13.61 -23.37 8.21
C ASN A 465 -14.98 -23.72 7.61
N HIS A 466 -16.02 -22.97 7.98
CA HIS A 466 -17.36 -23.11 7.41
C HIS A 466 -17.90 -21.76 6.89
N LEU A 467 -17.75 -21.53 5.58
CA LEU A 467 -18.60 -20.60 4.84
C LEU A 467 -19.79 -21.39 4.26
N ALA A 468 -20.99 -21.16 4.81
CA ALA A 468 -22.23 -21.72 4.28
C ALA A 468 -22.99 -20.65 3.47
N PRO A 469 -23.47 -20.96 2.25
CA PRO A 469 -24.19 -19.99 1.44
C PRO A 469 -25.59 -19.74 2.03
N ARG A 470 -25.89 -18.50 2.42
CA ARG A 470 -27.26 -18.11 2.80
C ARG A 470 -28.06 -17.70 1.56
N ARG A 471 -29.32 -18.15 1.52
CA ARG A 471 -30.31 -17.79 0.50
C ARG A 471 -30.68 -16.31 0.58
N ARG A 472 -31.37 -15.83 -0.47
CA ARG A 472 -32.20 -14.63 -0.41
C ARG A 472 -33.10 -14.66 0.84
N LEU A 473 -33.29 -13.49 1.43
CA LEU A 473 -34.35 -13.21 2.39
C LEU A 473 -35.29 -12.21 1.71
N ASP A 474 -36.50 -12.67 1.38
CA ASP A 474 -37.55 -11.80 0.86
C ASP A 474 -38.16 -11.02 2.04
N THR A 475 -37.94 -9.71 2.09
CA THR A 475 -38.54 -8.85 3.13
C THR A 475 -39.93 -8.39 2.69
N ASN A 476 -40.90 -9.30 2.79
CA ASN A 476 -42.31 -8.94 2.75
C ASN A 476 -42.73 -8.36 4.11
N ASN A 477 -43.15 -7.11 4.16
CA ASN A 477 -43.75 -6.52 5.36
C ASN A 477 -44.80 -5.47 4.94
N GLY A 478 -46.07 -5.72 5.26
CA GLY A 478 -47.19 -4.81 4.99
C GLY A 478 -47.64 -4.08 6.26
N THR A 479 -48.78 -3.39 6.12
CA THR A 479 -49.42 -2.49 7.11
C THR A 479 -48.67 -1.19 7.42
N ASP A 480 -49.30 -0.02 7.52
CA ASP A 480 -50.57 0.49 6.95
C ASP A 480 -50.48 2.03 6.96
N GLY A 481 -51.08 2.74 5.99
CA GLY A 481 -51.04 4.20 5.92
C GLY A 481 -51.71 4.78 4.66
N ASP A 482 -52.87 5.40 4.86
CA ASP A 482 -53.85 5.82 3.85
C ASP A 482 -53.48 7.12 3.07
N HIS A 483 -54.34 7.50 2.09
CA HIS A 483 -54.30 8.59 1.10
C HIS A 483 -53.50 8.23 -0.18
N GLY A 484 -54.00 8.32 -1.42
CA GLY A 484 -55.14 9.07 -2.01
C GLY A 484 -54.61 10.25 -2.85
N GLU A 485 -54.96 10.52 -4.11
CA GLU A 485 -55.94 9.95 -5.08
C GLU A 485 -55.42 10.17 -6.54
N GLU A 486 -56.05 9.52 -7.56
CA GLU A 486 -56.07 9.88 -9.01
C GLU A 486 -54.72 9.94 -9.82
N SER A 487 -54.66 9.71 -11.15
CA SER A 487 -55.62 9.27 -12.20
C SER A 487 -54.86 8.65 -13.41
N ASP A 488 -55.57 7.95 -14.31
CA ASP A 488 -55.07 7.19 -15.49
C ASP A 488 -56.23 7.04 -16.53
N PRO A 489 -56.07 6.58 -17.81
CA PRO A 489 -54.89 6.34 -18.66
C PRO A 489 -54.84 7.35 -19.86
N PRO A 490 -55.15 7.10 -21.18
CA PRO A 490 -55.42 5.89 -22.00
C PRO A 490 -54.54 5.68 -23.28
N VAL A 491 -54.24 4.41 -23.60
CA VAL A 491 -54.39 3.69 -24.91
C VAL A 491 -53.90 4.39 -26.22
N THR A 492 -53.00 3.80 -27.04
CA THR A 492 -53.31 2.76 -28.06
C THR A 492 -52.12 1.87 -28.51
N THR A 493 -52.42 0.61 -28.85
CA THR A 493 -51.75 -0.20 -29.90
C THR A 493 -52.83 -0.82 -30.80
N PRO A 494 -52.52 -1.33 -32.02
CA PRO A 494 -52.46 -2.80 -32.17
C PRO A 494 -51.56 -3.35 -33.30
N GLY A 495 -51.23 -4.66 -33.19
CA GLY A 495 -50.88 -5.54 -34.33
C GLY A 495 -49.43 -5.49 -34.86
N ASP A 496 -48.91 -6.53 -35.50
CA ASP A 496 -49.40 -7.92 -35.56
C ASP A 496 -48.29 -8.89 -36.07
N GLY A 497 -48.52 -10.21 -36.00
CA GLY A 497 -47.82 -11.20 -36.83
C GLY A 497 -46.65 -11.97 -36.19
N SER A 498 -46.95 -13.18 -35.72
CA SER A 498 -45.99 -14.29 -35.58
C SER A 498 -46.36 -15.40 -36.57
N PRO A 499 -45.44 -16.31 -36.94
CA PRO A 499 -45.56 -17.64 -36.33
C PRO A 499 -44.22 -18.31 -35.98
N ALA A 500 -44.30 -19.30 -35.09
CA ALA A 500 -43.18 -20.12 -34.66
C ALA A 500 -42.96 -21.37 -35.52
N SER A 501 -41.79 -22.02 -35.37
CA SER A 501 -41.59 -23.43 -35.71
C SER A 501 -40.89 -24.15 -34.54
N THR A 502 -41.15 -25.45 -34.37
CA THR A 502 -40.70 -26.23 -33.21
C THR A 502 -40.14 -27.60 -33.63
N ALA A 503 -38.85 -27.82 -33.38
CA ALA A 503 -38.15 -29.11 -33.22
C ALA A 503 -36.64 -28.85 -33.10
N GLY A 504 -35.84 -29.64 -32.38
CA GLY A 504 -36.17 -30.79 -31.54
C GLY A 504 -34.97 -31.22 -30.70
N SER A 505 -35.18 -32.10 -29.72
CA SER A 505 -34.12 -32.60 -28.85
C SER A 505 -33.27 -33.68 -29.54
N ALA A 506 -31.94 -33.55 -29.46
CA ALA A 506 -30.99 -34.63 -29.75
C ALA A 506 -29.73 -34.46 -28.89
N ALA A 507 -29.47 -35.41 -27.99
CA ALA A 507 -28.24 -35.48 -27.22
C ALA A 507 -27.25 -36.45 -27.88
N THR A 508 -26.00 -36.02 -28.08
CA THR A 508 -24.94 -36.81 -28.72
C THR A 508 -23.82 -37.06 -27.70
N PRO A 509 -23.30 -38.29 -27.55
CA PRO A 509 -22.47 -38.66 -26.41
C PRO A 509 -21.04 -38.13 -26.47
N ILE A 510 -20.49 -37.79 -25.30
CA ILE A 510 -19.08 -37.42 -25.14
C ILE A 510 -18.21 -38.68 -25.25
N MET A 511 -17.45 -38.79 -26.34
CA MET A 511 -16.51 -39.89 -26.56
C MET A 511 -15.24 -39.67 -25.72
N LYS A 512 -14.94 -40.60 -24.79
CA LYS A 512 -13.69 -40.58 -24.03
C LYS A 512 -12.51 -40.92 -24.95
N VAL A 513 -11.58 -39.99 -25.12
CA VAL A 513 -10.27 -40.25 -25.74
C VAL A 513 -9.24 -40.45 -24.62
N ALA A 514 -8.49 -41.55 -24.66
CA ALA A 514 -7.41 -41.81 -23.71
C ALA A 514 -6.12 -41.05 -24.11
N PRO A 515 -5.28 -40.63 -23.16
CA PRO A 515 -4.04 -39.91 -23.47
C PRO A 515 -3.02 -40.84 -24.14
N ALA A 516 -2.59 -40.49 -25.35
CA ALA A 516 -1.53 -41.19 -26.05
C ALA A 516 -0.15 -40.83 -25.45
N ILE A 517 0.59 -41.83 -24.96
CA ILE A 517 1.95 -41.64 -24.45
C ILE A 517 2.91 -41.55 -25.64
N LEU A 518 3.39 -40.34 -25.94
CA LEU A 518 4.37 -40.09 -26.99
C LEU A 518 5.80 -40.32 -26.45
N VAL A 519 6.37 -41.47 -26.79
CA VAL A 519 7.78 -41.79 -26.54
C VAL A 519 8.65 -41.08 -27.59
N PRO A 520 9.67 -40.29 -27.20
CA PRO A 520 10.57 -39.66 -28.17
C PRO A 520 11.51 -40.70 -28.81
N PRO A 521 11.81 -40.60 -30.13
CA PRO A 521 12.75 -41.51 -30.79
C PRO A 521 14.18 -41.30 -30.30
N ALA A 522 14.97 -42.37 -30.27
CA ALA A 522 16.37 -42.33 -29.84
C ALA A 522 17.30 -41.75 -30.92
N GLY A 523 18.36 -41.05 -30.49
CA GLY A 523 19.49 -40.70 -31.35
C GLY A 523 19.66 -39.22 -31.70
N MET A 524 19.72 -38.31 -30.71
CA MET A 524 20.25 -36.96 -30.92
C MET A 524 21.17 -36.53 -29.77
N ASN A 525 22.27 -35.85 -30.10
CA ASN A 525 23.46 -35.75 -29.25
C ASN A 525 23.37 -34.63 -28.19
N ARG A 526 23.95 -34.84 -27.00
CA ARG A 526 23.88 -33.91 -25.85
C ARG A 526 25.16 -33.06 -25.70
N THR A 527 25.38 -32.13 -26.61
CA THR A 527 26.31 -30.99 -26.41
C THR A 527 25.69 -29.70 -26.95
N HIS A 528 25.87 -28.60 -26.20
CA HIS A 528 25.38 -27.25 -26.54
C HIS A 528 23.85 -27.04 -26.65
N ALA A 529 23.10 -27.49 -25.63
CA ALA A 529 21.84 -26.82 -25.26
C ALA A 529 22.12 -25.80 -24.13
N PRO A 530 21.52 -24.59 -24.13
CA PRO A 530 21.54 -23.72 -22.96
C PRO A 530 20.85 -24.40 -21.78
N GLN A 531 21.31 -24.10 -20.56
CA GLN A 531 20.78 -24.73 -19.34
C GLN A 531 19.28 -24.46 -19.19
N ALA A 532 18.50 -25.50 -18.86
CA ALA A 532 17.07 -25.37 -18.65
C ALA A 532 16.77 -24.42 -17.49
N LEU A 533 15.91 -23.43 -17.72
CA LEU A 533 15.44 -22.52 -16.69
C LEU A 533 14.61 -23.30 -15.65
N PRO A 534 14.74 -23.00 -14.34
CA PRO A 534 13.98 -23.68 -13.31
C PRO A 534 12.48 -23.36 -13.42
N ALA A 535 11.63 -24.34 -13.12
CA ALA A 535 10.19 -24.14 -13.04
C ALA A 535 9.81 -23.18 -11.90
N TRP A 536 8.69 -22.49 -12.07
CA TRP A 536 8.09 -21.62 -11.06
C TRP A 536 7.76 -22.44 -9.79
N PRO A 537 7.93 -21.92 -8.55
CA PRO A 537 7.57 -22.66 -7.35
C PRO A 537 6.09 -23.06 -7.33
N GLY A 538 5.82 -24.34 -7.07
CA GLY A 538 4.47 -24.87 -6.93
C GLY A 538 3.74 -24.25 -5.74
N GLY A 539 2.93 -23.23 -5.99
CA GLY A 539 2.20 -22.50 -4.94
C GLY A 539 1.22 -21.42 -5.42
N LEU A 540 1.07 -21.26 -6.74
CA LEU A 540 0.03 -20.42 -7.36
C LEU A 540 -1.26 -21.20 -7.65
N THR A 541 -1.21 -22.53 -7.69
CA THR A 541 -2.35 -23.42 -7.92
C THR A 541 -3.15 -23.66 -6.64
N ASP A 542 -3.86 -22.62 -6.17
CA ASP A 542 -5.02 -22.84 -5.30
C ASP A 542 -6.24 -23.12 -6.19
N GLU A 543 -6.71 -24.37 -6.20
CA GLU A 543 -7.88 -24.81 -6.96
C GLU A 543 -9.19 -24.13 -6.53
N ARG A 544 -9.18 -23.37 -5.41
CA ARG A 544 -10.32 -22.62 -4.88
C ARG A 544 -10.29 -21.14 -5.28
N SER A 545 -9.23 -20.67 -5.94
CA SER A 545 -9.12 -19.30 -6.41
C SER A 545 -9.99 -19.10 -7.66
N PRO A 546 -11.05 -18.25 -7.63
CA PRO A 546 -11.94 -18.02 -8.78
C PRO A 546 -11.29 -17.17 -9.88
N LEU A 547 -9.94 -17.07 -9.88
CA LEU A 547 -9.16 -16.08 -10.60
C LEU A 547 -8.12 -16.70 -11.56
N LEU A 548 -8.05 -18.03 -11.67
CA LEU A 548 -7.18 -18.72 -12.63
C LEU A 548 -8.03 -19.52 -13.64
N PRO A 549 -7.64 -19.55 -14.93
CA PRO A 549 -8.25 -20.47 -15.89
C PRO A 549 -7.88 -21.91 -15.52
N PRO A 550 -8.80 -22.89 -15.67
CA PRO A 550 -8.50 -24.28 -15.40
C PRO A 550 -7.38 -24.78 -16.33
N VAL A 551 -6.41 -25.49 -15.76
CA VAL A 551 -5.35 -26.15 -16.53
C VAL A 551 -5.97 -27.25 -17.39
N ARG A 552 -5.63 -27.27 -18.67
CA ARG A 552 -5.95 -28.29 -19.67
C ARG A 552 -4.71 -28.57 -20.51
#